data_AF-A0A9D5VT36-F1
#
_entry.id   AF-A0A9D5VT36-F1
#
_cell.length_a   1.000
_cell.length_b   1.000
_cell.length_c   1.000
_cell.angle_alpha   90.00
_cell.angle_beta   90.00
_cell.angle_gamma   90.00
#
_symmetry.space_group_name_H-M   'P 1'
#
loop_
_entity.id
_entity.type
_entity.pdbx_description
1 polymer ?
#
loop_
_entity_poly.entity_id
_entity_poly.type
_entity_poly.pdbx_seq_one_letter_code
_entity_poly.pdbx_strand_id
1 'polypeptide(L)' 'MTNSNIEIEPCLLEAILFLRQFINKTTNVPPSDAEIADALKKYFVLNEIKEHILMQRQNPTS' A
#
# COMPACT_ATOMS: atom_id res chain seq x y z
N MET A 1 -20.51 12.61 -15.61
CA MET A 1 -19.62 11.91 -14.66
C MET A 1 -18.22 12.32 -15.03
N THR A 2 -17.59 13.21 -14.26
CA THR A 2 -16.22 13.63 -14.54
C THR A 2 -15.30 12.46 -14.26
N ASN A 3 -14.75 11.84 -15.31
CA ASN A 3 -13.55 11.02 -15.21
C ASN A 3 -12.42 11.97 -14.82
N SER A 4 -12.33 12.30 -13.53
CA SER A 4 -11.10 12.86 -12.99
C SER A 4 -10.04 11.79 -13.24
N ASN A 5 -9.06 12.09 -14.08
CA ASN A 5 -7.84 11.28 -14.13
C ASN A 5 -7.25 11.35 -12.72
N ILE A 6 -7.46 10.29 -11.95
CA ILE A 6 -6.85 10.16 -10.63
C ILE A 6 -5.39 9.81 -10.90
N GLU A 7 -4.54 10.83 -10.91
CA GLU A 7 -3.10 10.62 -10.91
C GLU A 7 -2.70 10.07 -9.53
N ILE A 8 -1.95 8.98 -9.54
CA ILE A 8 -1.40 8.38 -8.33
C ILE A 8 -0.10 9.13 -8.02
N GLU A 9 0.00 9.71 -6.83
CA GLU A 9 1.22 10.34 -6.35
C GLU A 9 2.43 9.41 -6.50
N PRO A 10 3.60 9.89 -6.96
CA PRO A 10 4.76 9.04 -7.23
C PRO A 10 5.18 8.16 -6.04
N CYS A 11 5.09 8.67 -4.82
CA CYS A 11 5.42 7.90 -3.61
C CYS A 11 4.47 6.71 -3.38
N LEU A 12 3.19 6.83 -3.76
CA LEU A 12 2.24 5.72 -3.68
C LEU A 12 2.51 4.69 -4.76
N LEU A 13 2.89 5.12 -5.96
CA LEU A 13 3.30 4.22 -7.03
C LEU A 13 4.54 3.41 -6.63
N GLU A 14 5.55 4.06 -6.06
CA GLU A 14 6.75 3.39 -5.53
C GLU A 14 6.41 2.34 -4.46
N ALA A 15 5.51 2.67 -3.53
CA ALA A 15 5.04 1.73 -2.51
C ALA A 15 4.35 0.50 -3.13
N ILE A 16 3.50 0.70 -4.16
CA ILE A 16 2.84 -0.39 -4.88
C ILE A 16 3.88 -1.26 -5.61
N LEU A 17 4.88 -0.66 -6.25
CA LEU A 17 5.96 -1.40 -6.92
C LEU A 17 6.78 -2.23 -5.92
N PHE A 18 7.10 -1.65 -4.76
CA PHE A 18 7.79 -2.37 -3.69
C PHE A 18 6.98 -3.57 -3.19
N LEU A 19 5.67 -3.39 -2.97
CA LEU A 19 4.77 -4.47 -2.58
C LEU A 19 4.78 -5.60 -3.60
N ARG A 20 4.68 -5.29 -4.90
CA ARG A 20 4.75 -6.31 -5.96
C ARG A 20 6.06 -7.09 -5.94
N GLN A 21 7.18 -6.38 -5.80
CA GLN A 21 8.49 -7.01 -5.73
C GLN A 21 8.60 -7.92 -4.50
N PHE A 22 8.13 -7.47 -3.35
CA PHE A 22 8.14 -8.25 -2.12
C PHE A 22 7.33 -9.54 -2.25
N ILE A 23 6.08 -9.45 -2.73
CA ILE A 23 5.23 -10.63 -2.90
C ILE A 23 5.83 -11.59 -3.93
N ASN A 24 6.33 -11.09 -5.06
CA ASN A 24 6.98 -11.95 -6.05
C ASN A 24 8.23 -12.65 -5.48
N LYS A 25 9.07 -11.93 -4.73
CA LYS A 25 10.27 -12.51 -4.10
C LYS A 25 9.96 -13.55 -3.03
N THR A 26 8.84 -13.40 -2.32
CA THR A 26 8.50 -14.28 -1.18
C THR A 26 7.60 -15.45 -1.56
N THR A 27 6.86 -15.33 -2.66
CA THR A 27 5.90 -16.37 -3.11
C THR A 27 6.26 -17.00 -4.46
N ASN A 28 7.24 -16.44 -5.18
CA ASN A 28 7.58 -16.76 -6.58
C ASN A 28 6.44 -16.49 -7.59
N VAL A 29 5.40 -15.76 -7.18
CA VAL A 29 4.26 -15.39 -8.03
C VAL A 29 3.98 -13.89 -7.87
N PRO A 30 3.92 -13.11 -8.96
CA PRO A 30 3.56 -11.70 -8.86
C PRO A 30 2.08 -11.54 -8.52
N PRO A 31 1.71 -10.59 -7.64
CA PRO A 31 0.31 -10.35 -7.33
C PRO A 31 -0.37 -9.55 -8.44
N SER A 32 -1.65 -9.83 -8.66
CA SER A 32 -2.55 -9.03 -9.48
C SER A 32 -3.02 -7.76 -8.77
N ASP A 33 -3.47 -6.79 -9.55
CA ASP A 33 -3.99 -5.52 -9.05
C ASP A 33 -5.22 -5.73 -8.14
N ALA A 34 -6.05 -6.72 -8.48
CA ALA A 34 -7.22 -7.09 -7.70
C ALA A 34 -6.84 -7.65 -6.33
N GLU A 35 -5.82 -8.49 -6.25
CA GLU A 35 -5.32 -9.05 -4.98
C GLU A 35 -4.73 -7.96 -4.09
N ILE A 36 -3.93 -7.05 -4.66
CA ILE A 36 -3.39 -5.90 -3.92
C ILE A 36 -4.52 -5.03 -3.38
N ALA A 37 -5.48 -4.68 -4.24
CA ALA A 37 -6.60 -3.84 -3.85
C ALA A 37 -7.46 -4.50 -2.76
N ASP A 38 -7.73 -5.79 -2.86
CA ASP A 38 -8.47 -6.53 -1.83
C ASP A 38 -7.71 -6.60 -0.50
N ALA A 39 -6.40 -6.87 -0.54
CA ALA A 39 -5.54 -6.89 0.64
C ALA A 39 -5.53 -5.55 1.38
N LEU A 40 -5.39 -4.43 0.66
CA LEU A 40 -5.38 -3.08 1.22
C LEU A 40 -6.70 -2.68 1.88
N LYS A 41 -7.80 -3.41 1.61
CA LYS A 41 -9.11 -3.18 2.24
C LYS A 41 -9.39 -4.08 3.43
N LYS A 42 -8.52 -5.05 3.75
CA LYS A 42 -8.74 -5.96 4.89
C LYS A 42 -8.56 -5.23 6.22
N TYR A 43 -9.47 -5.44 7.16
CA TYR A 43 -9.48 -4.77 8.46
C TYR A 43 -8.17 -4.90 9.23
N PHE A 44 -7.55 -6.08 9.24
CA PHE A 44 -6.28 -6.28 9.94
C PHE A 44 -5.14 -5.46 9.29
N VAL A 45 -5.08 -5.40 7.95
CA VAL A 45 -4.10 -4.56 7.22
C VAL A 45 -4.34 -3.09 7.50
N LEU A 46 -5.60 -2.63 7.45
CA LEU A 46 -5.96 -1.25 7.76
C LEU A 46 -5.59 -0.88 9.20
N ASN A 47 -5.73 -1.81 10.15
CA ASN A 47 -5.34 -1.59 11.53
C ASN A 47 -3.82 -1.42 11.66
N GLU A 48 -3.01 -2.26 11.02
CA GLU A 48 -1.54 -2.12 11.00
C GLU A 48 -1.09 -0.80 10.38
N ILE A 49 -1.70 -0.39 9.25
CA ILE A 49 -1.41 0.90 8.62
C ILE A 49 -1.73 2.05 9.57
N LYS A 50 -2.90 2.00 10.24
CA LYS A 50 -3.32 3.01 11.22
C LYS A 50 -2.33 3.09 12.38
N GLU A 51 -1.93 1.97 12.98
CA GLU A 51 -0.96 1.94 14.07
C GLU A 51 0.40 2.51 13.64
N HIS A 52 0.91 2.12 12.46
CA HIS A 52 2.15 2.66 11.92
C HIS A 52 2.09 4.19 11.75
N ILE A 53 0.99 4.72 11.21
CA ILE A 53 0.78 6.16 11.07
C ILE A 53 0.75 6.86 12.44
N LEU A 54 0.07 6.28 13.44
CA LEU A 54 0.03 6.84 14.78
C LEU A 54 1.42 6.86 15.43
N MET A 55 2.22 5.81 15.26
CA MET A 55 3.60 5.76 15.72
C MET A 55 4.46 6.87 15.11
N GLN A 56 4.37 7.07 13.79
CA GLN A 56 5.11 8.14 13.09
C GLN A 56 4.70 9.54 13.58
N ARG A 57 3.41 9.75 13.87
CA ARG A 57 2.92 11.04 14.40
C ARG A 57 3.37 11.29 15.84
N GLN A 58 3.52 10.24 16.64
CA GLN A 58 3.96 10.33 18.03
C GLN A 58 5.49 10.45 18.18
N ASN A 59 6.25 10.06 17.15
CA ASN A 59 7.70 10.21 17.06
C ASN A 59 8.10 11.25 15.99
N PRO A 60 7.93 12.56 16.23
CA PRO A 60 8.12 13.61 15.22
C PRO A 60 9.59 13.86 14.79
N THR A 61 10.56 13.09 15.29
CA THR A 61 11.99 13.25 14.99
C THR A 61 12.67 11.90 14.81
N SER A 62 12.86 11.51 13.55
CA SER A 62 13.97 10.68 13.07
C SER A 62 14.50 11.32 11.80
#